data_AF-A0A9R1VJA1-F1
#
_entry.id   AF-A0A9R1VJA1-F1
#
_cell.length_a   1.000
_cell.length_b   1.000
_cell.length_c   1.000
_cell.angle_alpha   90.00
_cell.angle_beta   90.00
_cell.angle_gamma   90.00
#
_symmetry.space_group_name_H-M   'P 1'
#
loop_
_entity.id
_entity.type
_entity.pdbx_description
1 polymer ?
#
loop_
_entity_poly.entity_id
_entity_poly.type
_entity_poly.pdbx_seq_one_letter_code
_entity_poly.pdbx_strand_id
1 'polypeptide(L)'
;MNKIGLGFWKANMIDGSLIGFGHVGVGGSTGYCDVNNRFSIALTLNKLSFGPLVAEIIKFVCSEFDLPLPEDYSGSSKFIKKPMIN
;
A
#
# COMPACT_ATOMS: atom_id res chain seq x y z
N MET A 1 18.19 1.04 -5.79
CA MET A 1 17.91 2.39 -5.24
C MET A 1 17.69 2.29 -3.74
N ASN A 2 18.10 3.29 -2.95
CA ASN A 2 17.83 3.30 -1.50
C ASN A 2 16.33 3.45 -1.24
N LYS A 3 15.74 2.45 -0.60
CA LYS A 3 14.30 2.34 -0.29
C LYS A 3 13.83 3.27 0.84
N ILE A 4 14.76 3.83 1.59
CA ILE A 4 14.49 4.70 2.75
C ILE A 4 15.15 6.08 2.52
N GLY A 5 14.41 7.15 2.84
CA GLY A 5 14.90 8.53 2.92
C GLY A 5 15.27 8.93 4.36
N LEU A 6 14.99 10.16 4.77
CA LEU A 6 15.19 10.59 6.16
C LEU A 6 13.96 10.23 7.01
N GLY A 7 13.87 8.98 7.45
CA GLY A 7 12.78 8.49 8.31
C GLY A 7 11.51 8.02 7.60
N PHE A 8 11.50 8.01 6.27
CA PHE A 8 10.37 7.55 5.46
C PHE A 8 10.79 6.50 4.45
N TRP A 9 9.91 5.54 4.20
CA TRP A 9 10.01 4.60 3.10
C TRP A 9 9.52 5.28 1.83
N LYS A 10 10.23 5.05 0.73
CA LYS A 10 9.82 5.51 -0.60
C LYS A 10 8.85 4.50 -1.19
N ALA A 11 7.68 4.97 -1.59
CA ALA A 11 6.75 4.21 -2.39
C ALA A 11 7.14 4.40 -3.86
N ASN A 12 7.56 3.32 -4.53
CA ASN A 12 7.94 3.34 -5.93
C ASN A 12 6.97 2.47 -6.75
N MET A 13 6.88 2.77 -8.04
CA MET A 13 6.28 1.92 -9.05
C MET A 13 7.23 0.78 -9.43
N ILE A 14 6.70 -0.22 -10.13
CA ILE A 14 7.46 -1.38 -10.63
C ILE A 14 8.60 -0.95 -11.57
N ASP A 15 8.44 0.17 -12.28
CA ASP A 15 9.47 0.74 -13.15
C ASP A 15 10.55 1.54 -12.39
N GLY A 16 10.45 1.65 -11.06
CA GLY A 16 11.35 2.40 -10.19
C GLY A 16 10.99 3.88 -10.01
N SER A 17 9.92 4.37 -10.64
CA SER A 17 9.46 5.76 -10.49
C SER A 17 8.93 6.02 -9.08
N LEU A 18 9.33 7.13 -8.47
CA LEU A 18 8.84 7.54 -7.15
C LEU A 18 7.40 8.08 -7.25
N ILE A 19 6.47 7.49 -6.50
CA ILE A 19 5.08 7.96 -6.41
C ILE A 19 4.79 8.69 -5.09
N GLY A 20 5.56 8.39 -4.05
CA GLY A 20 5.47 9.12 -2.79
C GLY A 20 6.21 8.42 -1.65
N PHE A 21 5.69 8.55 -0.44
CA PHE A 21 6.40 8.12 0.76
C PHE A 21 5.46 7.73 1.89
N GLY A 22 5.98 6.98 2.85
CA GLY A 22 5.19 6.44 3.95
C GLY A 22 6.03 5.69 4.97
N HIS A 23 5.39 4.87 5.79
CA HIS A 23 6.05 3.94 6.68
C HIS A 23 5.10 2.80 7.07
N VAL A 24 5.65 1.60 7.28
CA VAL A 24 4.91 0.48 7.86
C VAL A 24 5.08 0.46 9.38
N GLY A 25 4.05 0.05 10.10
CA GLY A 25 4.09 -0.14 11.54
C GLY A 25 4.00 -1.61 11.92
N VAL A 26 4.33 -1.88 13.19
CA VAL A 26 4.23 -3.22 13.76
C VAL A 26 2.76 -3.65 13.80
N GLY A 27 2.49 -4.89 13.39
CA GLY A 27 1.14 -5.47 13.44
C GLY A 27 0.27 -5.27 12.21
N GLY A 28 0.82 -4.70 11.13
CA GLY A 28 0.11 -4.57 9.86
C GLY A 28 -0.43 -3.18 9.57
N SER A 29 -0.26 -2.23 10.49
CA SER A 29 -0.54 -0.84 10.18
C SER A 29 0.42 -0.36 9.09
N THR A 30 -0.05 0.46 8.15
CA THR A 30 0.81 1.12 7.16
C THR A 30 0.18 2.43 6.74
N GLY A 31 0.99 3.38 6.31
CA GLY A 31 0.49 4.57 5.66
C GLY A 31 1.45 5.04 4.57
N TYR A 32 0.90 5.57 3.49
CA TYR A 32 1.66 6.26 2.46
C TYR A 32 0.82 7.33 1.78
N CYS A 33 1.49 8.25 1.09
CA CYS A 33 0.87 9.21 0.18
C CYS A 33 1.34 8.99 -1.25
N ASP A 34 0.45 9.28 -2.19
CA ASP A 34 0.78 9.52 -3.59
C ASP A 34 0.73 11.04 -3.83
N VAL A 35 1.91 11.63 -4.03
CA VAL A 35 2.05 13.08 -4.16
C VAL A 35 1.52 13.61 -5.49
N ASN A 36 1.48 12.76 -6.53
CA ASN A 36 1.01 13.14 -7.85
C ASN A 36 -0.52 13.19 -7.91
N ASN A 37 -1.18 12.33 -7.12
CA ASN A 37 -2.64 12.21 -7.10
C ASN A 37 -3.33 12.90 -5.91
N ARG A 38 -2.57 13.61 -5.06
CA ARG A 38 -3.08 14.24 -3.82
C ARG A 38 -3.84 13.24 -2.94
N PHE A 39 -3.33 12.01 -2.90
CA PHE A 39 -3.96 10.90 -2.19
C PHE A 39 -3.08 10.48 -1.01
N SER A 40 -3.72 10.11 0.09
CA SER A 40 -3.05 9.49 1.24
C SER A 40 -3.93 8.44 1.86
N ILE A 41 -3.33 7.33 2.29
CA ILE A 41 -4.00 6.28 3.01
C ILE A 41 -3.23 5.95 4.28
N ALA A 42 -3.97 5.77 5.37
CA ALA A 42 -3.48 5.19 6.61
C ALA A 42 -4.37 4.01 6.96
N LEU A 43 -3.78 2.82 7.00
CA LEU A 43 -4.44 1.57 7.33
C LEU A 43 -4.02 1.11 8.71
N THR A 44 -5.00 0.77 9.54
CA THR A 44 -4.79 0.10 10.82
C THR A 44 -5.67 -1.14 10.86
N LEU A 45 -5.08 -2.28 11.24
CA LEU A 45 -5.79 -3.55 11.36
C LEU A 45 -5.83 -3.96 12.83
N ASN A 46 -7.02 -4.27 13.37
CA ASN A 46 -7.19 -4.80 14.74
C ASN A 46 -6.82 -6.30 14.84
N LYS A 47 -6.05 -6.81 13.88
CA LYS A 47 -5.53 -8.17 13.84
C LYS A 47 -4.12 -8.09 13.36
N LEU A 48 -3.17 -8.63 14.13
CA LEU A 48 -1.76 -8.71 13.78
C LEU A 48 -1.61 -9.45 12.43
N SER A 49 -1.55 -8.70 11.33
CA SER A 49 -1.62 -9.22 9.96
C SER A 49 -0.55 -8.54 9.14
N PHE A 50 0.40 -9.30 8.61
CA PHE A 50 1.51 -8.75 7.82
C PHE A 50 1.32 -9.14 6.35
N GLY A 51 1.70 -8.27 5.41
CA GLY A 51 1.84 -8.62 3.99
C GLY A 51 0.50 -8.76 3.24
N PRO A 52 -0.01 -9.98 3.00
CA PRO A 52 -1.15 -10.24 2.10
C PRO A 52 -2.37 -9.34 2.28
N LEU A 53 -2.95 -9.30 3.49
CA LEU A 53 -4.20 -8.58 3.74
C LEU A 53 -4.04 -7.07 3.55
N VAL A 54 -2.89 -6.52 3.96
CA VAL A 54 -2.56 -5.11 3.80
C VAL A 54 -2.45 -4.74 2.33
N ALA A 55 -1.75 -5.57 1.55
CA ALA A 55 -1.59 -5.37 0.11
C ALA A 55 -2.93 -5.44 -0.63
N GLU A 56 -3.82 -6.37 -0.27
CA GLU A 56 -5.14 -6.50 -0.86
C GLU A 56 -6.04 -5.28 -0.61
N ILE A 57 -6.05 -4.76 0.62
CA ILE A 57 -6.82 -3.55 0.96
C ILE A 57 -6.32 -2.36 0.15
N ILE A 58 -5.00 -2.16 0.10
CA ILE A 58 -4.42 -1.05 -0.66
C ILE A 58 -4.69 -1.21 -2.16
N LYS A 59 -4.55 -2.42 -2.70
CA LYS A 59 -4.85 -2.72 -4.09
C LYS A 59 -6.31 -2.43 -4.44
N PHE A 60 -7.23 -2.83 -3.55
CA PHE A 60 -8.65 -2.53 -3.72
C PHE A 60 -8.92 -1.02 -3.72
N VAL A 61 -8.40 -0.29 -2.74
CA VAL A 61 -8.58 1.18 -2.68
C VAL A 61 -7.99 1.84 -3.92
N CYS A 62 -6.76 1.49 -4.33
CA CYS A 62 -6.17 2.03 -5.55
C CYS A 62 -7.02 1.75 -6.79
N SER A 63 -7.62 0.55 -6.92
CA SER A 63 -8.46 0.24 -8.08
C SER A 63 -9.77 1.02 -8.10
N GLU A 64 -10.38 1.32 -6.95
CA GLU A 64 -11.63 2.10 -6.89
C GLU A 64 -11.42 3.59 -7.25
N PHE A 65 -10.21 4.12 -7.02
CA PHE A 65 -9.86 5.52 -7.30
C PHE A 65 -9.01 5.71 -8.57
N ASP A 66 -8.79 4.65 -9.35
CA ASP A 66 -7.91 4.65 -10.55
C ASP A 66 -6.50 5.20 -10.26
N LEU A 67 -5.92 4.77 -9.13
CA LEU A 67 -4.61 5.20 -8.64
C LEU A 67 -3.50 4.18 -8.96
N PRO A 68 -2.25 4.62 -9.15
CA PRO A 68 -1.12 3.71 -9.28
C PRO A 68 -0.91 2.87 -8.01
N LEU A 69 -0.54 1.60 -8.20
CA LEU A 69 -0.24 0.68 -7.10
C LEU A 69 1.26 0.68 -6.80
N PRO A 70 1.70 1.00 -5.57
CA PRO A 70 3.10 0.86 -5.18
C PRO A 70 3.60 -0.60 -5.32
N GLU A 71 4.84 -0.77 -5.74
CA GLU A 71 5.50 -2.07 -5.94
C GLU A 71 5.41 -2.97 -4.69
N ASP A 72 5.53 -2.38 -3.50
CA ASP A 72 5.43 -3.07 -2.21
C ASP A 72 4.11 -3.82 -1.99
N TYR A 73 3.05 -3.43 -2.69
CA TYR A 73 1.71 -4.03 -2.60
C TYR A 73 1.31 -4.79 -3.86
N SER A 74 2.23 -4.96 -4.81
CA SER A 74 1.99 -5.68 -6.07
C SER A 74 1.94 -7.21 -5.90
N GLY A 75 2.46 -7.73 -4.78
CA GLY A 75 2.51 -9.16 -4.47
C GLY A 75 1.11 -9.80 -4.37
N SER A 76 0.86 -10.81 -5.20
CA SER A 76 -0.39 -11.56 -5.20
C SER A 76 -0.47 -12.54 -4.02
N SER A 77 -1.49 -12.40 -3.20
CA SER A 77 -2.01 -13.49 -2.39
C SER A 77 -3.28 -14.01 -3.04
N LYS A 78 -3.38 -15.33 -3.24
CA LYS A 78 -4.57 -15.95 -3.83
C LYS A 78 -5.72 -15.94 -2.81
N PHE A 79 -6.32 -14.81 -2.50
CA PHE A 79 -7.64 -14.80 -1.85
C PHE A 79 -8.73 -14.99 -2.89
N ILE A 80 -9.25 -16.22 -2.93
CA ILE A 80 -10.45 -16.59 -3.68
C ILE A 80 -11.64 -16.26 -2.77
N LYS A 81 -12.17 -15.04 -2.89
CA LYS A 81 -13.61 -14.70 -2.81
C LYS A 81 -13.75 -13.17 -2.85
N LYS A 82 -14.64 -12.69 -3.73
CA LYS A 82 -15.02 -11.28 -3.82
C LYS A 82 -15.42 -10.79 -2.41
N PRO A 83 -14.81 -9.72 -1.88
CA PRO A 83 -15.21 -9.18 -0.58
C PRO A 83 -16.68 -8.75 -0.70
N MET A 84 -17.52 -9.23 0.21
CA MET A 84 -18.89 -8.74 0.33
C MET A 84 -18.84 -7.45 1.14
N ILE A 85 -18.63 -6.34 0.45
CA ILE A 85 -18.87 -5.02 1.01
C ILE A 85 -20.36 -4.77 0.75
N ASN A 86 -21.15 -4.81 1.82
CA ASN A 86 -22.60 -4.57 1.81
C ASN A 86 -22.88 -3.07 1.65
#